data_AF-A0A2A4PQP7-F1
#
_entry.id   AF-A0A2A4PQP7-F1
#
_cell.length_a   1.000
_cell.length_b   1.000
_cell.length_c   1.000
_cell.angle_alpha   90.00
_cell.angle_beta   90.00
_cell.angle_gamma   90.00
#
_symmetry.space_group_name_H-M   'P 1'
#
loop_
_entity.id
_entity.type
_entity.pdbx_description
1 polymer ?
#
loop_
_entity_poly.entity_id
_entity_poly.type
_entity_poly.pdbx_seq_one_letter_code
_entity_poly.pdbx_strand_id
1 'polypeptide(L)'
;MLKHKYLILWLISGTLLIAYILGNYYHQLGFYYPEFYSRFLMNIFKPENAEEAYDLHTLSNFILAFIVSCALAVLFIFYKKALRKNN
;
A
#
# COMPACT_ATOMS: atom_id res chain seq x y z
N MET A 1 5.56 15.72 -20.87
CA MET A 1 4.44 15.56 -19.91
C MET A 1 3.78 14.18 -19.88
N LEU A 2 3.54 13.51 -21.03
CA LEU A 2 2.79 12.23 -21.08
C LEU A 2 3.34 11.10 -20.17
N LYS A 3 4.66 10.94 -20.04
CA LYS A 3 5.28 9.86 -19.24
C LYS A 3 4.93 9.87 -17.74
N HIS A 4 4.66 11.05 -17.16
CA HIS A 4 4.39 11.17 -15.72
C HIS A 4 2.91 10.91 -15.40
N LYS A 5 2.00 11.19 -16.35
CA LYS A 5 0.56 10.93 -16.19
C LYS A 5 0.28 9.44 -15.96
N TYR A 6 0.97 8.56 -16.70
CA TYR A 6 0.81 7.11 -16.53
C TYR A 6 1.40 6.58 -15.22
N LEU A 7 2.43 7.23 -14.68
CA LEU A 7 2.99 6.85 -13.37
C LEU A 7 1.99 7.16 -12.24
N ILE A 8 1.35 8.33 -12.28
CA ILE A 8 0.32 8.71 -11.31
C ILE A 8 -0.88 7.77 -11.41
N LEU A 9 -1.36 7.49 -12.64
CA LEU A 9 -2.45 6.54 -12.85
C LEU A 9 -2.10 5.15 -12.30
N TRP A 10 -0.87 4.68 -12.55
CA TRP A 10 -0.38 3.40 -12.05
C TRP A 10 -0.28 3.38 -10.52
N LEU A 11 0.16 4.46 -9.88
CA LEU A 11 0.21 4.56 -8.42
C LEU A 11 -1.20 4.51 -7.82
N ILE A 12 -2.14 5.25 -8.38
CA ILE A 12 -3.53 5.27 -7.90
C ILE A 12 -4.16 3.89 -8.07
N SER A 13 -4.12 3.31 -9.28
CA SER A 13 -4.75 2.02 -9.55
C SER A 13 -4.07 0.86 -8.85
N GLY A 14 -2.73 0.85 -8.77
CA GLY A 14 -1.97 -0.14 -8.02
C GLY A 14 -2.30 -0.09 -6.53
N THR A 15 -2.39 1.11 -5.95
CA THR A 15 -2.75 1.29 -4.54
C THR A 15 -4.17 0.79 -4.27
N LEU A 16 -5.14 1.17 -5.10
CA LEU A 16 -6.52 0.71 -4.96
C LEU A 16 -6.64 -0.81 -5.09
N LEU A 17 -5.93 -1.42 -6.04
CA LEU A 17 -5.94 -2.87 -6.25
C LEU A 17 -5.36 -3.61 -5.04
N ILE A 18 -4.20 -3.19 -4.55
CA ILE A 18 -3.55 -3.82 -3.39
C ILE A 18 -4.37 -3.59 -2.12
N ALA A 19 -4.92 -2.39 -1.93
CA ALA A 19 -5.80 -2.10 -0.79
C ALA A 19 -7.07 -2.97 -0.81
N TYR A 20 -7.67 -3.17 -2.00
CA TYR A 20 -8.80 -4.07 -2.16
C TYR A 20 -8.43 -5.52 -1.82
N ILE A 21 -7.28 -6.00 -2.29
CA ILE A 21 -6.81 -7.35 -1.99
C ILE A 21 -6.59 -7.53 -0.48
N LEU A 22 -5.90 -6.57 0.17
CA LEU A 22 -5.69 -6.61 1.61
C LEU A 22 -7.03 -6.57 2.36
N GLY A 23 -7.92 -5.64 2.04
CA GLY A 23 -9.21 -5.51 2.72
C GLY A 23 -10.09 -6.75 2.66
N ASN A 24 -10.11 -7.46 1.53
CA ASN A 24 -11.00 -8.61 1.32
C ASN A 24 -10.35 -9.97 1.63
N TYR A 25 -9.02 -10.06 1.52
CA TYR A 25 -8.32 -11.35 1.59
C TYR A 25 -7.25 -11.41 2.69
N TYR A 26 -7.10 -10.39 3.56
CA TYR A 26 -6.04 -10.39 4.60
C TYR A 26 -6.06 -11.66 5.47
N HIS A 27 -7.23 -12.17 5.84
CA HIS A 27 -7.35 -13.40 6.64
C HIS A 27 -6.81 -14.63 5.90
N GLN A 28 -7.07 -14.74 4.60
CA GLN A 28 -6.59 -15.86 3.77
C GLN A 28 -5.09 -15.74 3.49
N LEU A 29 -4.58 -14.52 3.41
CA LEU A 29 -3.17 -14.22 3.24
C LEU A 29 -2.37 -14.38 4.54
N GLY A 30 -3.03 -14.63 5.68
CA GLY A 30 -2.39 -14.66 7.00
C GLY A 30 -1.72 -13.33 7.35
N PHE A 31 -2.22 -12.22 6.79
CA PHE A 31 -1.61 -10.91 6.93
C PHE A 31 -2.07 -10.24 8.23
N TYR A 32 -1.10 -9.99 9.11
CA TYR A 32 -1.29 -9.22 10.33
C TYR A 32 -0.29 -8.07 10.36
N TYR A 33 -0.74 -6.91 10.83
CA TYR A 33 0.15 -5.78 11.02
C TYR A 33 1.21 -6.09 12.08
N PRO A 34 2.45 -5.60 11.89
CA PRO A 34 3.44 -5.65 12.96
C PRO A 34 2.90 -4.98 14.23
N GLU A 35 3.14 -5.60 15.38
CA GLU A 35 2.56 -5.16 16.66
C GLU A 35 2.94 -3.70 17.00
N PHE A 36 4.17 -3.29 16.71
CA PHE A 36 4.62 -1.92 16.94
C PHE A 36 3.79 -0.90 16.15
N TYR A 37 3.39 -1.24 14.93
CA TYR A 37 2.63 -0.36 14.05
C TYR A 37 1.18 -0.25 14.52
N SER A 38 0.57 -1.39 14.88
CA SER A 38 -0.77 -1.42 15.46
C SER A 38 -0.82 -0.61 16.77
N ARG A 39 0.14 -0.79 17.68
CA ARG A 39 0.21 -0.02 18.94
C ARG A 39 0.40 1.48 18.68
N PHE A 40 1.25 1.85 17.72
CA PHE A 40 1.47 3.24 17.33
C PHE A 40 0.16 3.91 16.87
N LEU A 41 -0.60 3.25 15.99
CA LEU A 41 -1.87 3.76 15.50
C LEU A 41 -2.93 3.87 16.59
N MET A 42 -3.07 2.85 17.43
CA MET A 42 -4.01 2.86 18.56
C MET A 42 -3.70 3.99 19.56
N ASN A 43 -2.42 4.29 19.79
CA ASN A 43 -2.02 5.36 20.71
C ASN A 43 -2.30 6.78 20.16
N ILE A 44 -2.19 6.96 18.84
CA ILE A 44 -2.42 8.25 18.18
C ILE A 44 -3.91 8.53 18.03
N PHE A 45 -4.64 7.57 17.45
CA PHE A 45 -6.04 7.76 17.08
C PHE A 45 -7.01 7.44 18.21
N LYS A 46 -6.64 6.54 19.14
CA LYS A 46 -7.44 6.13 20.31
C LYS A 46 -8.92 5.86 19.96
N PRO A 47 -9.19 4.89 19.07
CA PRO A 47 -10.56 4.63 18.64
C PRO A 47 -11.45 4.27 19.84
N GLU A 48 -12.60 4.92 19.94
CA GLU A 48 -13.53 4.76 21.06
C GLU A 48 -14.57 3.66 20.80
N ASN A 49 -14.74 3.27 19.55
CA ASN A 49 -15.70 2.27 19.10
C ASN A 49 -15.13 1.35 18.00
N ALA A 50 -15.89 0.30 17.66
CA ALA A 50 -15.48 -0.69 16.67
C ALA A 50 -15.44 -0.14 15.23
N GLU A 51 -16.23 0.89 14.94
CA GLU A 51 -16.28 1.53 13.61
C GLU A 51 -14.99 2.32 13.35
N GLU A 52 -14.55 3.12 14.31
CA GLU A 52 -13.29 3.87 14.24
C GLU A 52 -12.07 2.94 14.16
N ALA A 53 -12.10 1.80 14.85
CA ALA A 53 -11.05 0.78 14.72
C ALA A 53 -11.01 0.19 13.30
N TYR A 54 -12.16 -0.04 12.68
CA TYR A 54 -12.26 -0.54 11.30
C TYR A 54 -11.77 0.49 10.27
N ASP A 55 -12.12 1.76 10.46
CA ASP A 55 -11.62 2.86 9.62
C ASP A 55 -10.10 2.99 9.73
N LEU A 56 -9.55 2.84 10.93
CA LEU A 56 -8.10 2.83 11.17
C LEU A 56 -7.41 1.66 10.44
N HIS A 57 -8.02 0.48 10.45
CA HIS A 57 -7.54 -0.67 9.67
C HIS A 57 -7.59 -0.40 8.16
N THR A 58 -8.66 0.23 7.67
CA THR A 58 -8.81 0.60 6.26
C THR A 58 -7.76 1.61 5.83
N LEU A 59 -7.53 2.64 6.63
CA LEU A 59 -6.47 3.63 6.42
C LEU A 59 -5.08 2.96 6.39
N SER A 60 -4.83 2.05 7.33
CA SER A 60 -3.59 1.28 7.39
C SER A 60 -3.37 0.45 6.12
N ASN A 61 -4.41 -0.23 5.64
CA ASN A 61 -4.37 -1.04 4.43
C ASN A 61 -4.02 -0.16 3.22
N PHE A 62 -4.60 1.04 3.17
CA PHE A 62 -4.35 2.01 2.10
C PHE A 62 -2.91 2.53 2.12
N ILE A 63 -2.39 2.92 3.29
CA ILE A 63 -1.00 3.39 3.45
C ILE A 63 -0.02 2.30 3.02
N LEU A 64 -0.25 1.07 3.47
CA LEU A 64 0.60 -0.06 3.10
C LEU A 64 0.55 -0.34 1.60
N ALA A 65 -0.66 -0.39 1.02
CA ALA A 65 -0.85 -0.57 -0.41
C ALA A 65 -0.15 0.52 -1.25
N PHE A 66 -0.15 1.75 -0.76
CA PHE A 66 0.55 2.87 -1.40
C PHE A 66 2.07 2.70 -1.35
N ILE A 67 2.62 2.31 -0.19
CA ILE A 67 4.05 2.03 -0.03
C ILE A 67 4.50 0.88 -0.96
N VAL A 68 3.74 -0.22 -1.00
CA VAL A 68 4.03 -1.36 -1.87
C VAL A 68 3.96 -0.95 -3.34
N SER A 69 2.95 -0.16 -3.73
CA SER A 69 2.86 0.38 -5.08
C SER A 69 4.09 1.25 -5.40
N CYS A 70 4.47 2.18 -4.52
CA CYS A 70 5.69 2.96 -4.71
C CYS A 70 6.94 2.09 -4.90
N ALA A 71 7.12 1.06 -4.06
CA ALA A 71 8.26 0.14 -4.16
C ALA A 71 8.27 -0.61 -5.50
N LEU A 72 7.12 -1.12 -5.95
CA LEU A 72 6.98 -1.79 -7.24
C LEU A 72 7.27 -0.84 -8.43
N ALA A 73 6.85 0.43 -8.37
CA ALA A 73 7.19 1.42 -9.38
C ALA A 73 8.70 1.65 -9.44
N VAL A 74 9.35 1.79 -8.29
CA VAL A 74 10.80 1.97 -8.18
C VAL A 74 11.54 0.77 -8.76
N LEU A 75 11.15 -0.45 -8.38
CA LEU A 75 11.69 -1.70 -8.92
C LEU A 75 11.54 -1.76 -10.44
N PHE A 76 10.38 -1.42 -10.97
CA PHE A 76 10.14 -1.39 -12.42
C PHE A 76 11.06 -0.39 -13.14
N ILE A 77 11.27 0.79 -12.58
CA ILE A 77 12.18 1.80 -13.14
C ILE A 77 13.62 1.28 -13.15
N PHE A 78 14.09 0.68 -12.04
CA PHE A 78 15.43 0.09 -11.95
C PHE A 78 15.61 -1.07 -12.93
N TYR A 79 14.64 -1.99 -13.00
CA TYR A 79 14.65 -3.11 -13.92
C TYR A 79 14.76 -2.65 -15.38
N LYS A 80 13.95 -1.67 -15.77
CA LYS A 80 14.00 -1.07 -17.10
C LYS A 80 15.37 -0.45 -17.40
N LYS A 81 15.99 0.20 -16.42
CA LYS A 81 17.34 0.80 -16.56
C LYS A 81 18.40 -0.29 -16.75
N ALA A 82 18.31 -1.39 -16.02
CA ALA A 82 19.23 -2.53 -16.14
C ALA A 82 19.15 -3.17 -17.54
N LEU A 83 17.93 -3.44 -18.04
CA LEU A 83 17.74 -4.00 -19.38
C LEU A 83 18.30 -3.11 -20.49
N ARG A 84 18.17 -1.78 -20.38
CA ARG A 84 18.70 -0.84 -21.38
C ARG A 84 20.23 -0.74 -21.37
N LYS A 85 20.90 -1.14 -20.28
CA LYS A 85 22.37 -1.15 -20.21
C LYS A 85 22.97 -2.42 -20.85
N ASN A 86 22.17 -3.49 -20.95
CA ASN A 86 22.59 -4.77 -21.51
C ASN A 86 22.30 -4.93 -23.02
N ASN A 87 21.62 -3.95 -23.63
CA ASN A 87 21.41 -3.82 -25.08
C ASN A 87 22.22 -2.65 -25.62
#